data_AF-A0A074KX23-F1
#
_entry.id   AF-A0A074KX23-F1
#
_cell.length_a   1.000
_cell.length_b   1.000
_cell.length_c   1.000
_cell.angle_alpha   90.00
_cell.angle_beta   90.00
_cell.angle_gamma   90.00
#
_symmetry.space_group_name_H-M   'P 1'
#
loop_
_entity.id
_entity.type
_entity.pdbx_description
1 polymer ?
#
loop_
_entity_poly.entity_id
_entity_poly.type
_entity_poly.pdbx_seq_one_letter_code
_entity_poly.pdbx_strand_id
1 'polypeptide(L)'
;MKNLLIILALTLSTATMAQQRQTSIRQQGTSIDKEKLESARIAFITNRLSLTPGQAEKFWPLYNQNMQKRRELMREMSKINRMDVKEITEKNATELINRKLDIQQNLLDIEKTFMKEIIEVITPSQALQLGGVNRDFTRQLYRMQGDSRDRRHSN
;
A
#
# COMPACT_ATOMS: atom_id res chain seq x y z
N MET A 1 33.09 69.80 10.32
CA MET A 1 31.77 69.63 10.98
C MET A 1 31.03 68.57 10.18
N LYS A 2 31.32 67.27 10.37
CA LYS A 2 30.93 66.43 11.51
C LYS A 2 29.41 66.47 11.69
N ASN A 3 28.76 65.44 11.15
CA ASN A 3 27.40 64.97 11.48
C ASN A 3 26.24 65.80 10.91
N LEU A 4 25.99 65.74 9.60
CA LEU A 4 24.66 66.02 9.04
C LEU A 4 24.42 65.44 7.63
N LEU A 5 24.81 64.18 7.37
CA LEU A 5 24.41 63.45 6.14
C LEU A 5 24.17 61.97 6.44
N ILE A 6 23.56 61.72 7.59
CA ILE A 6 22.90 60.45 7.90
C ILE A 6 21.44 60.86 8.06
N ILE A 7 20.52 60.23 7.32
CA ILE A 7 19.10 60.57 7.14
C ILE A 7 18.83 61.40 5.86
N LEU A 8 19.06 60.80 4.70
CA LEU A 8 18.15 60.94 3.55
C LEU A 8 18.36 59.79 2.56
N ALA A 9 17.28 59.03 2.31
CA ALA A 9 17.12 57.97 1.31
C ALA A 9 18.00 56.70 1.52
N LEU A 10 17.63 55.63 2.22
CA LEU A 10 16.33 55.09 2.66
C LEU A 10 15.23 55.10 1.60
N THR A 11 15.52 54.58 0.40
CA THR A 11 14.55 53.92 -0.52
C THR A 11 15.27 53.51 -1.82
N LEU A 12 16.05 52.42 -1.85
CA LEU A 12 16.33 51.71 -3.12
C LEU A 12 17.03 50.35 -2.89
N SER A 13 16.36 49.40 -2.21
CA SER A 13 16.87 48.00 -2.15
C SER A 13 15.74 46.98 -1.96
N THR A 14 14.60 47.19 -2.59
CA THR A 14 13.50 46.22 -2.60
C THR A 14 13.26 45.70 -4.01
N ALA A 15 14.10 44.79 -4.51
CA ALA A 15 13.73 43.94 -5.66
C ALA A 15 14.66 42.73 -5.92
N THR A 16 15.38 42.16 -4.95
CA THR A 16 16.20 40.95 -5.26
C THR A 16 16.30 39.96 -4.12
N MET A 17 15.18 39.52 -3.52
CA MET A 17 15.10 38.26 -2.74
C MET A 17 13.64 37.78 -2.60
N ALA A 18 12.94 37.59 -3.71
CA ALA A 18 11.59 37.00 -3.71
C ALA A 18 11.40 35.84 -4.70
N GLN A 19 12.43 35.47 -5.48
CA GLN A 19 12.29 34.50 -6.58
C GLN A 19 13.27 33.32 -6.53
N GLN A 20 13.80 33.00 -5.34
CA GLN A 20 14.52 31.75 -5.08
C GLN A 20 13.87 30.94 -3.93
N ARG A 21 12.53 30.91 -3.95
CA ARG A 21 11.75 29.82 -3.36
C ARG A 21 10.78 29.29 -4.41
N GLN A 22 11.29 28.98 -5.59
CA GLN A 22 10.56 28.17 -6.55
C GLN A 22 10.56 26.73 -6.03
N THR A 23 9.66 26.49 -5.09
CA THR A 23 8.77 25.33 -5.07
C THR A 23 9.40 24.02 -5.50
N SER A 24 10.28 23.47 -4.67
CA SER A 24 10.18 22.04 -4.36
C SER A 24 8.95 21.88 -3.46
N ILE A 25 7.76 21.83 -4.07
CA ILE A 25 6.62 21.17 -3.42
C ILE A 25 7.04 19.71 -3.33
N ARG A 26 7.73 19.40 -2.23
CA ARG A 26 7.85 18.05 -1.69
C ARG A 26 6.40 17.60 -1.58
N GLN A 27 5.97 16.72 -2.49
CA GLN A 27 4.72 16.00 -2.34
C GLN A 27 4.80 15.37 -0.95
N GLN A 28 4.16 16.02 0.02
CA GLN A 28 3.95 15.48 1.36
C GLN A 28 2.79 14.50 1.24
N GLY A 29 2.92 13.54 0.32
CA GLY A 29 2.19 12.30 0.41
C GLY A 29 2.68 11.67 1.70
N THR A 30 1.78 11.54 2.67
CA THR A 30 1.99 10.77 3.90
C THR A 30 2.55 9.40 3.51
N SER A 31 3.87 9.27 3.51
CA SER A 31 4.54 7.99 3.39
C SER A 31 4.19 7.25 4.67
N ILE A 32 3.18 6.39 4.59
CA ILE A 32 2.87 5.49 5.69
C ILE A 32 4.14 4.70 5.94
N ASP A 33 4.65 4.83 7.17
CA ASP A 33 5.80 4.08 7.62
C ASP A 33 5.52 2.59 7.43
N LYS A 34 6.27 1.96 6.51
CA LYS A 34 6.04 0.58 6.09
C LYS A 34 6.14 -0.36 7.29
N GLU A 35 7.05 -0.08 8.21
CA GLU A 35 7.25 -0.91 9.40
C GLU A 35 6.01 -0.84 10.30
N LYS A 36 5.51 0.37 10.59
CA LYS A 36 4.28 0.56 11.36
C LYS A 36 3.06 -0.10 10.70
N LEU A 37 2.97 -0.05 9.37
CA LEU A 37 1.89 -0.69 8.63
C LEU A 37 1.94 -2.21 8.76
N GLU A 38 3.13 -2.79 8.65
CA GLU A 38 3.34 -4.22 8.81
C GLU A 38 3.06 -4.68 10.25
N SER A 39 3.54 -3.95 11.26
CA SER A 39 3.21 -4.21 12.67
C SER A 39 1.70 -4.13 12.94
N ALA A 40 1.03 -3.11 12.38
CA ALA A 40 -0.42 -2.97 12.50
C ALA A 40 -1.16 -4.13 11.82
N ARG A 41 -0.68 -4.60 10.66
CA ARG A 41 -1.23 -5.78 9.98
C ARG A 41 -1.06 -7.03 10.83
N ILE A 42 0.13 -7.24 11.39
CA ILE A 42 0.43 -8.39 12.24
C ILE A 42 -0.51 -8.40 13.46
N ALA A 43 -0.60 -7.29 14.17
CA ALA A 43 -1.49 -7.15 15.32
C ALA A 43 -2.96 -7.37 14.92
N PHE A 44 -3.40 -6.78 13.80
CA PHE A 44 -4.77 -6.91 13.32
C PHE A 44 -5.14 -8.37 13.00
N ILE A 45 -4.31 -9.07 12.22
CA ILE A 45 -4.58 -10.47 11.82
C ILE A 45 -4.56 -11.37 13.05
N THR A 46 -3.55 -11.22 13.92
CA THR A 46 -3.40 -12.03 15.14
C THR A 46 -4.61 -11.90 16.05
N ASN A 47 -5.08 -10.67 16.28
CA ASN A 47 -6.25 -10.40 17.10
C ASN A 47 -7.55 -10.85 16.43
N ARG A 48 -7.70 -10.61 15.11
CA ARG A 48 -8.92 -10.95 14.38
C ARG A 48 -9.16 -12.45 14.36
N LEU A 49 -8.10 -13.24 14.26
CA LEU A 49 -8.16 -14.70 14.26
C LEU A 49 -7.99 -15.32 15.65
N SER A 50 -7.75 -14.51 16.69
CA SER A 50 -7.47 -14.97 18.05
C SER A 50 -6.37 -16.03 18.09
N LEU A 51 -5.25 -15.79 17.40
CA LEU A 51 -4.14 -16.74 17.36
C LEU A 51 -3.47 -16.83 18.73
N THR A 52 -3.23 -18.05 19.21
CA THR A 52 -2.37 -18.25 20.38
C THR A 52 -0.90 -17.99 20.01
N PRO A 53 0.00 -17.73 20.97
CA PRO A 53 1.42 -17.53 20.68
C PRO A 53 2.04 -18.68 19.86
N GLY A 54 1.73 -19.93 20.22
CA GLY A 54 2.23 -21.11 19.50
C GLY A 54 1.63 -21.29 18.11
N GLN A 55 0.38 -20.85 17.88
CA GLN A 55 -0.19 -20.79 16.54
C GLN A 55 0.46 -19.68 15.70
N ALA A 56 0.62 -18.48 16.28
CA ALA A 56 1.18 -17.33 15.58
C ALA A 56 2.60 -17.60 15.06
N GLU A 57 3.44 -18.24 15.87
CA GLU A 57 4.82 -18.62 15.49
C GLU A 57 4.86 -19.48 14.21
N LYS A 58 3.94 -20.43 14.08
CA LYS A 58 3.84 -21.33 12.91
C LYS A 58 3.04 -20.72 11.75
N PHE A 59 2.08 -19.85 12.06
CA PHE A 59 1.19 -19.22 11.09
C PHE A 59 1.93 -18.23 10.18
N TRP A 60 2.74 -17.34 10.76
CA TRP A 60 3.35 -16.23 10.02
C TRP A 60 4.27 -16.66 8.87
N PRO A 61 5.14 -17.69 9.02
CA PRO A 61 5.95 -18.18 7.92
C PRO A 61 5.12 -18.65 6.72
N LEU A 62 4.10 -19.48 6.95
CA LEU A 62 3.20 -20.00 5.90
C LEU A 62 2.42 -18.86 5.23
N TYR A 63 1.86 -17.96 6.04
CA TYR A 63 1.10 -16.82 5.54
C TYR A 63 1.97 -15.91 4.67
N ASN A 64 3.18 -15.57 5.13
CA ASN A 64 4.08 -14.68 4.40
C ASN A 64 4.55 -15.29 3.08
N GLN A 65 4.86 -16.59 3.07
CA GLN A 65 5.23 -17.31 1.85
C GLN A 65 4.08 -17.32 0.84
N ASN A 66 2.86 -17.63 1.28
CA ASN A 66 1.68 -17.57 0.41
C ASN A 66 1.46 -16.16 -0.16
N MET A 67 1.50 -15.13 0.69
CA MET A 67 1.35 -13.74 0.26
C MET A 67 2.42 -13.34 -0.75
N GLN A 68 3.66 -13.81 -0.61
CA GLN A 68 4.71 -13.55 -1.59
C GLN A 68 4.39 -14.15 -2.97
N LYS A 69 4.05 -15.45 -3.02
CA LYS A 69 3.68 -16.13 -4.27
C LYS A 69 2.50 -15.44 -4.96
N ARG A 70 1.45 -15.08 -4.20
CA ARG A 70 0.28 -14.35 -4.73
C ARG A 70 0.66 -12.97 -5.26
N ARG A 71 1.55 -12.24 -4.59
CA ARG A 71 1.99 -10.90 -5.04
C ARG A 71 2.68 -10.94 -6.40
N GLU A 72 3.47 -11.97 -6.67
CA GLU A 72 4.18 -12.13 -7.96
C GLU A 72 3.19 -12.29 -9.11
N LEU A 73 2.22 -13.19 -8.97
CA LEU A 73 1.14 -13.39 -9.94
C LEU A 73 0.24 -12.14 -10.10
N MET A 74 -0.08 -11.45 -9.00
CA MET A 74 -0.89 -10.23 -9.05
C MET A 74 -0.17 -9.07 -9.74
N ARG A 75 1.16 -8.97 -9.61
CA ARG A 75 1.95 -7.99 -10.38
C ARG A 75 1.86 -8.28 -11.86
N GLU A 76 1.93 -9.55 -12.23
CA GLU A 76 1.80 -9.97 -13.62
C GLU A 76 0.42 -9.66 -14.20
N MET A 77 -0.65 -10.05 -13.49
CA MET A 77 -2.03 -9.71 -13.82
C MET A 77 -2.22 -8.20 -13.98
N SER A 78 -1.63 -7.40 -13.07
CA SER A 78 -1.69 -5.95 -13.15
C SER A 78 -0.94 -5.37 -14.36
N LYS A 79 0.13 -5.99 -14.85
CA LYS A 79 0.80 -5.55 -16.07
C LYS A 79 -0.12 -5.74 -17.27
N ILE A 80 -0.75 -6.92 -17.37
CA ILE A 80 -1.69 -7.22 -18.45
C ILE A 80 -2.88 -6.26 -18.41
N ASN A 81 -3.45 -5.99 -17.24
CA ASN A 81 -4.62 -5.11 -17.09
C ASN A 81 -4.33 -3.62 -17.37
N ARG A 82 -3.06 -3.22 -17.43
CA ARG A 82 -2.65 -1.83 -17.72
C ARG A 82 -2.26 -1.62 -19.19
N MET A 83 -2.23 -2.67 -20.01
CA MET A 83 -1.94 -2.53 -21.44
C MET A 83 -3.09 -1.79 -22.13
N ASP A 84 -2.75 -0.89 -23.06
CA ASP A 84 -3.76 -0.23 -23.89
C ASP A 84 -4.27 -1.21 -24.94
N VAL A 85 -5.57 -1.48 -24.91
CA VAL A 85 -6.25 -2.39 -25.84
C VAL A 85 -6.08 -1.96 -27.29
N LYS A 86 -5.91 -0.67 -27.55
CA LYS A 86 -5.73 -0.12 -28.90
C LYS A 86 -4.39 -0.50 -29.54
N GLU A 87 -3.42 -0.92 -28.74
CA GLU A 87 -2.08 -1.31 -29.20
C GLU A 87 -1.92 -2.84 -29.35
N ILE A 88 -2.99 -3.60 -29.08
CA ILE A 88 -2.97 -5.08 -29.06
C ILE A 88 -3.55 -5.63 -30.36
N THR A 89 -2.81 -6.53 -31.02
CA THR A 89 -3.32 -7.30 -32.17
C THR A 89 -4.22 -8.45 -31.69
N GLU A 90 -5.13 -8.95 -32.54
CA GLU A 90 -6.04 -10.08 -32.19
C GLU A 90 -5.29 -11.34 -31.71
N LYS A 91 -4.15 -11.67 -32.33
CA LYS A 91 -3.30 -12.79 -31.89
C LYS A 91 -2.74 -12.55 -30.49
N ASN A 92 -2.25 -11.33 -30.23
CA ASN A 92 -1.74 -10.95 -28.91
C ASN A 92 -2.88 -10.92 -27.86
N ALA A 93 -4.10 -10.54 -28.25
CA ALA A 93 -5.25 -10.53 -27.36
C ALA A 93 -5.60 -11.95 -26.86
N THR A 94 -5.59 -12.95 -27.74
CA THR A 94 -5.83 -14.36 -27.37
C THR A 94 -4.77 -14.88 -26.40
N GLU A 95 -3.49 -14.59 -26.67
CA GLU A 95 -2.39 -14.97 -25.78
C GLU A 95 -2.53 -14.32 -24.39
N LEU A 96 -2.92 -13.04 -24.33
CA LEU A 96 -3.14 -12.33 -23.06
C LEU A 96 -4.36 -12.87 -22.30
N ILE A 97 -5.43 -13.26 -22.99
CA ILE A 97 -6.60 -13.91 -22.37
C ILE A 97 -6.18 -15.22 -21.72
N ASN A 98 -5.49 -16.10 -22.47
CA ASN A 98 -5.00 -17.37 -21.95
C ASN A 98 -4.07 -17.14 -20.75
N ARG A 99 -3.17 -16.15 -20.85
CA ARG A 99 -2.28 -15.81 -19.74
C ARG A 99 -3.03 -15.35 -18.49
N LYS A 100 -4.11 -14.58 -18.63
CA LYS A 100 -4.96 -14.19 -17.49
C LYS A 100 -5.61 -15.41 -16.84
N LEU A 101 -6.12 -16.34 -17.64
CA LEU A 101 -6.73 -17.58 -17.15
C LEU A 101 -5.70 -18.44 -16.40
N ASP A 102 -4.49 -18.58 -16.93
CA ASP A 102 -3.41 -19.31 -16.28
C ASP A 102 -3.04 -18.70 -14.93
N ILE A 103 -2.95 -17.36 -14.85
CA ILE A 103 -2.70 -16.67 -13.58
C ILE A 103 -3.82 -16.94 -12.57
N GLN A 104 -5.08 -16.92 -13.00
CA GLN A 104 -6.22 -17.22 -12.12
C GLN A 104 -6.18 -18.67 -11.60
N GLN A 105 -5.85 -19.63 -12.47
CA GLN A 105 -5.67 -21.03 -12.09
C GLN A 105 -4.54 -21.18 -11.07
N ASN A 106 -3.38 -20.59 -11.33
CA ASN A 106 -2.23 -20.63 -10.42
C ASN A 106 -2.53 -19.99 -9.06
N LEU A 107 -3.30 -18.89 -9.04
CA LEU A 107 -3.75 -18.26 -7.80
C LEU A 107 -4.66 -19.18 -6.98
N LEU A 108 -5.57 -19.91 -7.65
CA LEU A 108 -6.43 -20.89 -7.00
C LEU A 108 -5.63 -22.07 -6.44
N ASP A 109 -4.64 -22.56 -7.19
CA ASP A 109 -3.82 -23.69 -6.75
C ASP A 109 -2.93 -23.31 -5.56
N ILE A 110 -2.35 -22.11 -5.57
CA ILE A 110 -1.65 -21.53 -4.41
C ILE A 110 -2.57 -21.46 -3.19
N GLU A 111 -3.82 -21.00 -3.37
CA GLU A 111 -4.79 -20.91 -2.27
C GLU A 111 -5.15 -22.29 -1.72
N LYS A 112 -5.38 -23.28 -2.58
CA LYS A 112 -5.66 -24.67 -2.17
C LYS A 112 -4.51 -25.25 -1.34
N THR A 113 -3.27 -25.11 -1.82
CA THR A 113 -2.09 -25.58 -1.10
C THR A 113 -1.96 -24.90 0.25
N PHE A 114 -2.09 -23.57 0.29
CA PHE A 114 -2.01 -22.82 1.53
C PHE A 114 -3.11 -23.19 2.53
N MET A 115 -4.36 -23.36 2.08
CA MET A 115 -5.46 -23.79 2.96
C MET A 115 -5.22 -25.18 3.54
N LYS A 116 -4.68 -26.11 2.74
CA LYS A 116 -4.32 -27.45 3.22
C LYS A 116 -3.27 -27.38 4.33
N GLU A 117 -2.22 -26.59 4.15
CA GLU A 117 -1.13 -26.44 5.11
C GLU A 117 -1.55 -25.66 6.38
N ILE A 118 -2.31 -24.57 6.22
CA ILE A 118 -2.61 -23.67 7.34
C ILE A 118 -3.61 -24.28 8.33
N ILE A 119 -4.52 -25.14 7.87
CA ILE A 119 -5.51 -25.83 8.72
C ILE A 119 -4.84 -26.84 9.68
N GLU A 120 -3.60 -27.25 9.41
CA GLU A 120 -2.80 -28.04 10.35
C GLU A 120 -2.25 -27.19 11.52
N VAL A 121 -2.25 -25.86 11.35
CA VAL A 121 -1.72 -24.89 12.34
C VAL A 121 -2.83 -24.16 13.08
N ILE A 122 -3.90 -23.77 12.38
CA ILE A 122 -5.05 -23.05 12.94
C ILE A 122 -6.33 -23.86 12.72
N THR A 123 -7.38 -23.57 13.47
CA THR A 123 -8.66 -24.29 13.30
C THR A 123 -9.30 -23.99 11.93
N PRO A 124 -10.13 -24.90 11.39
CA PRO A 124 -10.88 -24.64 10.16
C PRO A 124 -11.74 -23.37 10.21
N SER A 125 -12.28 -23.02 11.38
CA SER A 125 -13.05 -21.78 11.58
C SER A 125 -12.16 -20.53 11.45
N GLN A 126 -10.95 -20.55 12.02
CA GLN A 126 -9.97 -19.46 11.86
C GLN A 126 -9.50 -19.36 10.41
N ALA A 127 -9.27 -20.49 9.73
CA ALA A 127 -8.89 -20.50 8.31
C ALA A 127 -10.00 -19.94 7.40
N LEU A 128 -11.26 -20.27 7.67
CA LEU A 128 -12.40 -19.69 6.94
C LEU A 128 -12.48 -18.17 7.15
N GLN A 129 -12.24 -17.70 8.37
CA GLN A 129 -12.23 -16.28 8.68
C GLN A 129 -11.09 -15.54 7.95
N LEU A 130 -9.91 -16.17 7.82
CA LEU A 130 -8.71 -15.62 7.19
C LEU A 130 -8.97 -15.05 5.79
N GLY A 131 -9.81 -15.70 4.98
CA GLY A 131 -10.12 -15.29 3.61
C GLY A 131 -10.65 -13.85 3.49
N GLY A 132 -11.30 -13.32 4.54
CA GLY A 132 -11.81 -11.95 4.57
C GLY A 132 -10.85 -10.93 5.23
N VAL A 133 -9.90 -11.38 6.04
CA VAL A 133 -9.16 -10.51 6.98
C VAL A 133 -8.35 -9.43 6.28
N ASN A 134 -7.69 -9.75 5.16
CA ASN A 134 -6.89 -8.75 4.45
C ASN A 134 -7.73 -7.63 3.84
N ARG A 135 -8.92 -7.96 3.34
CA ARG A 135 -9.86 -6.98 2.80
C ARG A 135 -10.39 -6.09 3.92
N ASP A 136 -10.68 -6.67 5.08
CA ASP A 136 -11.13 -5.93 6.27
C ASP A 136 -10.05 -4.98 6.79
N PHE A 137 -8.80 -5.43 6.88
CA PHE A 137 -7.66 -4.59 7.25
C PHE A 137 -7.49 -3.41 6.32
N THR A 138 -7.52 -3.67 5.00
CA THR A 138 -7.40 -2.63 3.98
C THR A 138 -8.54 -1.61 4.09
N ARG A 139 -9.78 -2.08 4.28
CA ARG A 139 -10.94 -1.20 4.50
C ARG A 139 -10.78 -0.35 5.76
N GLN A 140 -10.28 -0.92 6.84
CA GLN A 140 -10.04 -0.20 8.10
C GLN A 140 -8.98 0.89 7.93
N LEU A 141 -7.89 0.61 7.21
CA LEU A 141 -6.86 1.61 6.91
C LEU A 141 -7.41 2.80 6.11
N TYR A 142 -8.26 2.54 5.12
CA TYR A 142 -8.88 3.61 4.34
C TYR A 142 -9.80 4.49 5.19
N ARG A 143 -10.59 3.89 6.10
CA ARG A 143 -11.42 4.65 7.04
C ARG A 143 -10.56 5.55 7.94
N MET A 144 -9.49 5.02 8.51
CA MET A 144 -8.57 5.80 9.34
C MET A 144 -7.92 6.97 8.60
N GLN A 145 -7.57 6.79 7.31
CA GLN A 145 -7.01 7.85 6.47
C GLN A 145 -8.06 8.90 6.06
N GLY A 146 -9.29 8.47 5.77
CA GLY A 146 -10.41 9.37 5.47
C GLY A 146 -10.72 10.30 6.65
N ASP A 147 -10.95 9.72 7.84
CA ASP A 147 -11.24 10.47 9.06
C ASP A 147 -10.10 11.44 9.44
N SER A 148 -8.85 11.06 9.16
CA SER A 148 -7.68 11.91 9.42
C SER A 148 -7.59 13.13 8.51
N ARG A 149 -8.19 13.09 7.31
CA ARG A 149 -8.25 14.23 6.39
C ARG A 149 -9.35 15.20 6.80
N ASP A 150 -10.52 14.70 7.20
CA ASP A 150 -11.66 15.54 7.59
C ASP A 150 -11.37 16.35 8.87
N ARG A 151 -10.66 15.76 9.84
CA ARG A 151 -10.23 16.47 11.07
C ARG A 151 -9.20 17.58 10.82
N ARG A 152 -8.44 17.52 9.72
CA ARG A 152 -7.48 18.58 9.35
C ARG A 152 -8.13 19.75 8.63
N HIS A 153 -9.31 19.56 8.04
CA HIS A 153 -10.07 20.62 7.38
C HIS A 153 -11.08 21.31 8.31
N SER A 154 -11.37 20.72 9.47
CA SER A 154 -12.35 21.25 10.43
C SER A 154 -11.73 22.07 11.58
N ASN A 155 -10.41 22.31 11.54
CA ASN A 155 -9.63 23.12 12.48
C ASN A 155 -8.94 24.25 11.73
#